data_AF-A0A5C7QHV8-F1
#
_entry.id   AF-A0A5C7QHV8-F1
#
_cell.length_a   1.000
_cell.length_b   1.000
_cell.length_c   1.000
_cell.angle_alpha   90.00
_cell.angle_beta   90.00
_cell.angle_gamma   90.00
#
_symmetry.space_group_name_H-M   'P 1'
#
loop_
_entity.id
_entity.type
_entity.pdbx_description
1 polymer ?
#
loop_
_entity_poly.entity_id
_entity_poly.type
_entity_poly.pdbx_seq_one_letter_code
_entity_poly.pdbx_strand_id
1 'polypeptide(L)'
;MQRTTWLTSARLSPLGREAAWYAEHGLAVFPARPREKRPIGELVPRGVLDATTDPSRVYAWWHAAPTANVAIAMGASGLVAIDVDQHAVDGDESLRDLELEHGELPETPMNLTGGGGKHLLFRAPTDTQLRQVPLAPGVDVRTGNGYVVVPPSIHPSGAVYRWDATLHPADLDFADLPQWIVDELAREDATYTVSDCPATESWLGRAFAAAGWLVRNIDHSRVVVRCPWAETHTTGAPGDSSTVLFAPREGSDLGWFHCSHEHCRHRTYGDVLHVLPVQARLAANRLKGLRGCLDD
;
A
#
# COMPACT_ATOMS: atom_id res chain seq x y z
N MET A 1 30.22 -53.01 -17.62
CA MET A 1 31.45 -52.23 -17.37
C MET A 1 31.39 -51.07 -18.34
N GLN A 2 31.17 -49.80 -18.02
CA GLN A 2 31.42 -48.96 -16.83
C GLN A 2 30.18 -48.03 -16.67
N ARG A 3 29.47 -48.03 -15.54
CA ARG A 3 29.57 -47.03 -14.45
C ARG A 3 29.75 -45.58 -14.94
N THR A 4 28.65 -44.85 -15.02
CA THR A 4 28.63 -43.38 -14.88
C THR A 4 27.66 -43.03 -13.74
N THR A 5 28.21 -43.19 -12.54
CA THR A 5 28.10 -42.31 -11.38
C THR A 5 26.79 -41.58 -11.15
N TRP A 6 26.06 -42.08 -10.15
CA TRP A 6 25.12 -41.35 -9.31
C TRP A 6 25.66 -39.97 -8.91
N LEU A 7 25.20 -38.91 -9.57
CA LEU A 7 25.08 -37.60 -8.91
C LEU A 7 23.80 -37.68 -8.10
N THR A 8 23.95 -38.02 -6.83
CA THR A 8 22.93 -37.89 -5.79
C THR A 8 22.25 -36.54 -5.92
N SER A 9 21.01 -36.54 -6.42
CA SER A 9 20.05 -35.46 -6.22
C SER A 9 20.03 -35.16 -4.73
N ALA A 10 20.67 -34.06 -4.33
CA ALA A 10 20.36 -33.49 -3.03
C ALA A 10 18.84 -33.22 -3.07
N ARG A 11 18.09 -33.78 -2.13
CA ARG A 11 16.66 -33.48 -2.04
C ARG A 11 16.54 -32.00 -1.67
N LEU A 12 15.67 -31.27 -2.35
CA LEU A 12 15.35 -29.89 -1.96
C LEU A 12 14.94 -29.84 -0.49
N SER A 13 15.28 -28.73 0.18
CA SER A 13 14.77 -28.43 1.52
C SER A 13 13.24 -28.34 1.52
N PRO A 14 12.57 -28.37 2.69
CA PRO A 14 11.12 -28.12 2.75
C PRO A 14 10.71 -26.82 2.03
N LEU A 15 11.45 -25.73 2.21
CA LEU A 15 11.23 -24.46 1.52
C LEU A 15 11.38 -24.60 0.00
N GLY A 16 12.42 -25.31 -0.46
CA GLY A 16 12.64 -25.54 -1.89
C GLY A 16 11.58 -26.41 -2.55
N ARG A 17 11.07 -27.43 -1.84
CA ARG A 17 9.98 -28.26 -2.36
C ARG A 17 8.68 -27.46 -2.51
N GLU A 18 8.37 -26.60 -1.55
CA GLU A 18 7.18 -25.75 -1.64
C GLU A 18 7.34 -24.66 -2.71
N ALA A 19 8.54 -24.08 -2.85
CA ALA A 19 8.81 -23.17 -3.96
C ALA A 19 8.62 -23.84 -5.34
N ALA A 20 9.05 -25.10 -5.48
CA ALA A 20 8.82 -25.88 -6.69
C ALA A 20 7.32 -26.16 -6.91
N TRP A 21 6.60 -26.53 -5.85
CA TRP A 21 5.15 -26.74 -5.93
C TRP A 21 4.42 -25.47 -6.40
N TYR A 22 4.71 -24.31 -5.82
CA TYR A 22 4.11 -23.03 -6.26
C TYR A 22 4.41 -22.74 -7.73
N ALA A 23 5.66 -22.94 -8.18
CA ALA A 23 6.04 -22.73 -9.57
C ALA A 23 5.30 -23.66 -10.54
N GLU A 24 5.14 -24.93 -10.18
CA GLU A 24 4.35 -25.91 -10.94
C GLU A 24 2.87 -25.54 -11.05
N HIS A 25 2.34 -24.79 -10.07
CA HIS A 25 0.97 -24.29 -10.04
C HIS A 25 0.83 -22.86 -10.59
N GLY A 26 1.82 -22.40 -11.38
CA GLY A 26 1.75 -21.13 -12.10
C GLY A 26 2.06 -19.90 -11.26
N LEU A 27 2.51 -20.06 -10.01
CA LEU A 27 2.87 -18.95 -9.13
C LEU A 27 4.34 -18.61 -9.28
N ALA A 28 4.64 -17.39 -9.71
CA ALA A 28 6.00 -16.93 -9.94
C ALA A 28 6.71 -16.67 -8.61
N VAL A 29 7.69 -17.50 -8.27
CA VAL A 29 8.42 -17.45 -7.00
C VAL A 29 9.82 -16.84 -7.13
N PHE A 30 10.36 -16.38 -6.01
CA PHE A 30 11.77 -16.03 -5.86
C PHE A 30 12.27 -16.22 -4.41
N PRO A 31 13.58 -16.41 -4.19
CA PRO A 31 14.15 -16.56 -2.85
C PRO A 31 14.26 -15.21 -2.13
N ALA A 32 13.72 -15.15 -0.91
CA ALA A 32 13.89 -14.07 0.03
C ALA A 32 14.86 -14.46 1.16
N ARG A 33 15.53 -13.47 1.76
CA ARG A 33 16.49 -13.67 2.86
C ARG A 33 15.80 -14.42 4.02
N PRO A 34 16.48 -15.41 4.62
CA PRO A 34 15.91 -16.16 5.75
C PRO A 34 15.49 -15.22 6.88
N ARG A 35 14.28 -15.41 7.42
CA ARG A 35 13.72 -14.58 8.52
C ARG A 35 13.57 -13.10 8.16
N GLU A 36 13.54 -12.77 6.88
CA GLU A 36 13.31 -11.44 6.35
C GLU A 36 12.25 -11.49 5.24
N LYS A 37 11.81 -10.31 4.81
CA LYS A 37 10.88 -10.14 3.70
C LYS A 37 11.56 -9.51 2.47
N ARG A 38 12.88 -9.67 2.30
CA ARG A 38 13.68 -9.01 1.25
C ARG A 38 14.28 -10.02 0.27
N PRO A 39 14.36 -9.72 -1.05
CA PRO A 39 15.00 -10.61 -2.02
C PRO A 39 16.47 -10.90 -1.67
N ILE A 40 16.96 -12.09 -2.01
CA ILE A 40 18.40 -12.41 -1.99
C ILE A 40 19.03 -11.85 -3.27
N GLY A 41 19.50 -10.61 -3.24
CA GLY A 41 19.99 -9.89 -4.42
C GLY A 41 21.10 -10.60 -5.20
N GLU A 42 21.88 -11.46 -4.53
CA GLU A 42 22.92 -12.29 -5.17
C GLU A 42 22.33 -13.38 -6.08
N LEU A 43 21.11 -13.84 -5.79
CA LEU A 43 20.39 -14.85 -6.57
C LEU A 43 19.35 -14.23 -7.52
N VAL A 44 18.80 -13.08 -7.14
CA VAL A 44 17.78 -12.32 -7.87
C VAL A 44 18.16 -10.83 -7.94
N PRO A 45 19.11 -10.45 -8.80
CA PRO A 45 19.64 -9.08 -8.88
C PRO A 45 18.61 -8.03 -9.30
N ARG A 46 17.52 -8.42 -9.99
CA ARG A 46 16.39 -7.54 -10.31
C ARG A 46 15.24 -7.66 -9.30
N GLY A 47 15.48 -8.33 -8.18
CA GLY A 47 14.51 -8.53 -7.11
C GLY A 47 13.26 -9.29 -7.60
N VAL A 48 12.09 -8.74 -7.30
CA VAL A 48 10.79 -9.32 -7.69
C VAL A 48 10.66 -9.56 -9.20
N LEU A 49 11.34 -8.77 -10.03
CA LEU A 49 11.28 -8.91 -11.50
C LEU A 49 12.00 -10.17 -12.00
N ASP A 50 12.78 -10.85 -11.15
CA ASP A 50 13.38 -12.13 -11.48
C ASP A 50 12.48 -13.33 -11.15
N ALA A 51 11.34 -13.11 -10.49
CA ALA A 51 10.39 -14.17 -10.12
C ALA A 51 10.03 -15.04 -11.33
N THR A 52 9.86 -16.34 -11.09
CA THR A 52 9.74 -17.31 -12.18
C THR A 52 8.96 -18.54 -11.78
N THR A 53 8.37 -19.19 -12.78
CA THR A 53 7.80 -20.54 -12.70
C THR A 53 8.71 -21.59 -13.32
N ASP A 54 9.89 -21.23 -13.84
CA ASP A 54 10.83 -22.18 -14.43
C ASP A 54 11.44 -23.09 -13.34
N PRO A 55 11.15 -24.40 -13.36
CA PRO A 55 11.63 -25.32 -12.33
C PRO A 55 13.16 -25.35 -12.27
N SER A 56 13.87 -25.20 -13.39
CA SER A 56 15.33 -25.24 -13.40
C SER A 56 15.94 -24.12 -12.55
N ARG A 57 15.37 -22.91 -12.63
CA ARG A 57 15.79 -21.75 -11.85
C ARG A 57 15.44 -21.90 -10.38
N VAL A 58 14.21 -22.37 -10.09
CA VAL A 58 13.76 -22.63 -8.72
C VAL A 58 14.68 -23.65 -8.03
N TYR A 59 14.97 -24.77 -8.67
CA TYR A 59 15.86 -25.79 -8.09
C TYR A 59 17.26 -25.21 -7.84
N ALA A 60 17.82 -24.47 -8.79
CA ALA A 60 19.13 -23.84 -8.62
C ALA A 60 19.18 -22.89 -7.41
N TRP A 61 18.15 -22.04 -7.24
CA TRP A 61 18.08 -21.10 -6.12
C TRP A 61 18.03 -21.79 -4.76
N TRP A 62 17.17 -22.82 -4.59
CA TRP A 62 17.04 -23.50 -3.30
C TRP A 62 18.12 -24.57 -3.06
N HIS A 63 18.90 -24.94 -4.07
CA HIS A 63 20.18 -25.62 -3.84
C HIS A 63 21.25 -24.66 -3.31
N ALA A 64 21.31 -23.44 -3.85
CA ALA A 64 22.28 -22.43 -3.42
C ALA A 64 21.94 -21.83 -2.04
N ALA A 65 20.64 -21.63 -1.75
CA ALA A 65 20.15 -21.10 -0.48
C ALA A 65 19.01 -21.97 0.09
N PRO A 66 19.31 -23.14 0.69
CA PRO A 66 18.28 -24.08 1.17
C PRO A 66 17.36 -23.53 2.26
N THR A 67 17.77 -22.47 2.95
CA THR A 67 17.01 -21.81 4.04
C THR A 67 16.30 -20.53 3.59
N ALA A 68 16.36 -20.17 2.30
CA ALA A 68 15.69 -18.98 1.78
C ALA A 68 14.18 -19.07 1.96
N ASN A 69 13.59 -17.98 2.45
CA ASN A 69 12.15 -17.78 2.45
C ASN A 69 11.63 -17.79 0.99
N VAL A 70 10.38 -18.21 0.81
CA VAL A 70 9.68 -18.24 -0.48
C VAL A 70 8.79 -17.01 -0.58
N ALA A 71 8.96 -16.24 -1.65
CA ALA A 71 8.09 -15.12 -1.97
C ALA A 71 7.43 -15.34 -3.34
N ILE A 72 6.16 -14.91 -3.46
CA ILE A 72 5.39 -14.94 -4.71
C ILE A 72 5.24 -13.51 -5.22
N ALA A 73 5.59 -13.27 -6.49
CA ALA A 73 5.37 -12.00 -7.17
C ALA A 73 3.92 -11.92 -7.68
N MET A 74 3.19 -10.89 -7.27
CA MET A 74 1.75 -10.78 -7.52
C MET A 74 1.45 -10.61 -9.00
N GLY A 75 2.00 -9.59 -9.66
CA GLY A 75 1.74 -9.32 -11.07
C GLY A 75 2.23 -10.44 -12.00
N ALA A 76 3.40 -11.02 -11.72
CA ALA A 76 3.93 -12.14 -12.50
C ALA A 76 3.11 -13.43 -12.34
N SER A 77 2.30 -13.55 -11.28
CA SER A 77 1.38 -14.66 -11.05
C SER A 77 -0.06 -14.34 -11.47
N GLY A 78 -0.33 -13.14 -12.01
CA GLY A 78 -1.70 -12.70 -12.31
C GLY A 78 -2.58 -12.53 -11.07
N LEU A 79 -1.97 -12.17 -9.94
CA LEU A 79 -2.64 -12.04 -8.65
C LEU A 79 -2.56 -10.61 -8.08
N VAL A 80 -3.43 -10.35 -7.11
CA VAL A 80 -3.39 -9.22 -6.17
C VAL A 80 -3.49 -9.76 -4.76
N ALA A 81 -2.72 -9.21 -3.82
CA ALA A 81 -2.90 -9.52 -2.40
C ALA A 81 -3.52 -8.33 -1.67
N ILE A 82 -4.54 -8.60 -0.85
CA ILE A 82 -4.99 -7.71 0.21
C ILE A 82 -4.26 -8.13 1.49
N ASP A 83 -3.42 -7.25 2.00
CA ASP A 83 -2.53 -7.45 3.15
C ASP A 83 -3.14 -6.76 4.37
N VAL A 84 -3.73 -7.56 5.25
CA VAL A 84 -4.43 -7.10 6.45
C VAL A 84 -3.46 -7.20 7.63
N ASP A 85 -2.97 -6.05 8.07
CA ASP A 85 -1.95 -5.91 9.11
C ASP A 85 -2.56 -5.72 10.51
N GLN A 86 -1.93 -6.33 11.52
CA GLN A 86 -2.39 -6.33 12.92
C GLN A 86 -1.46 -5.54 13.88
N HIS A 87 -0.69 -4.58 13.36
CA HIS A 87 0.37 -3.90 14.14
C HIS A 87 -0.08 -2.55 14.73
N ALA A 88 -0.22 -1.52 13.90
CA ALA A 88 -0.46 -0.13 14.35
C ALA A 88 -1.95 0.24 14.39
N VAL A 89 -2.75 -0.46 13.60
CA VAL A 89 -4.21 -0.35 13.48
C VAL A 89 -4.74 -1.78 13.38
N ASP A 90 -5.94 -2.03 13.87
CA ASP A 90 -6.62 -3.31 13.67
C ASP A 90 -7.13 -3.38 12.22
N GLY A 91 -6.37 -4.06 11.36
CA GLY A 91 -6.72 -4.26 9.96
C GLY A 91 -7.99 -5.10 9.79
N ASP A 92 -8.34 -5.98 10.74
CA ASP A 92 -9.57 -6.76 10.66
C ASP A 92 -10.81 -5.89 10.92
N GLU A 93 -10.73 -4.91 11.81
CA GLU A 93 -11.78 -3.91 11.99
C GLU A 93 -11.95 -3.07 10.72
N SER A 94 -10.84 -2.59 10.15
CA SER A 94 -10.87 -1.78 8.92
C SER A 94 -11.39 -2.59 7.72
N LEU A 95 -11.05 -3.87 7.61
CA LEU A 95 -11.60 -4.76 6.60
C LEU A 95 -13.11 -4.96 6.80
N ARG A 96 -13.56 -5.16 8.04
CA ARG A 96 -14.96 -5.34 8.36
C ARG A 96 -15.80 -4.12 7.97
N ASP A 97 -15.28 -2.91 8.17
CA ASP A 97 -15.95 -1.68 7.74
C ASP A 97 -16.10 -1.62 6.21
N LEU A 98 -15.05 -2.00 5.46
CA LEU A 98 -15.12 -2.12 4.00
C LEU A 98 -16.15 -3.15 3.55
N GLU A 99 -16.24 -4.30 4.23
CA GLU A 99 -17.23 -5.34 3.93
C GLU A 99 -18.67 -4.91 4.25
N LEU A 100 -18.87 -4.10 5.29
CA LEU A 100 -20.17 -3.50 5.60
C LEU A 100 -20.60 -2.47 4.54
N GLU A 101 -19.65 -1.74 3.96
CA GLU A 101 -19.92 -0.73 2.92
C GLU A 101 -20.14 -1.36 1.54
N HIS A 102 -19.31 -2.32 1.15
CA HIS A 102 -19.24 -2.83 -0.22
C HIS A 102 -19.69 -4.28 -0.39
N GLY A 103 -19.94 -5.00 0.71
CA GLY A 103 -20.23 -6.43 0.74
C GLY A 103 -19.02 -7.27 1.13
N GLU A 104 -19.29 -8.46 1.68
CA GLU A 104 -18.27 -9.43 2.10
C GLU A 104 -17.33 -9.82 0.95
N LEU A 105 -16.04 -9.96 1.25
CA LEU A 105 -15.10 -10.48 0.26
C LEU A 105 -15.38 -11.97 0.02
N PRO A 106 -15.29 -12.45 -1.23
CA PRO A 106 -15.46 -13.87 -1.50
C PRO A 106 -14.31 -14.67 -0.88
N GLU A 107 -14.59 -15.92 -0.50
CA GLU A 107 -13.56 -16.85 -0.06
C GLU A 107 -12.48 -17.03 -1.14
N THR A 108 -11.23 -16.96 -0.73
CA THR A 108 -10.07 -17.06 -1.61
C THR A 108 -8.87 -17.55 -0.81
N PRO A 109 -7.80 -18.10 -1.44
CA PRO A 109 -6.65 -18.58 -0.69
C PRO A 109 -6.07 -17.54 0.27
N MET A 110 -5.88 -17.94 1.53
CA MET A 110 -5.51 -17.05 2.63
C MET A 110 -4.20 -17.49 3.28
N ASN A 111 -3.20 -16.60 3.26
CA ASN A 111 -1.92 -16.81 3.93
C ASN A 111 -1.88 -16.07 5.27
N LEU A 112 -1.77 -16.81 6.36
CA LEU A 112 -1.61 -16.30 7.71
C LEU A 112 -0.14 -15.92 7.96
N THR A 113 0.08 -14.67 8.36
CA THR A 113 1.41 -14.12 8.59
C THR A 113 1.92 -14.42 10.00
N GLY A 114 3.24 -14.42 10.17
CA GLY A 114 3.85 -14.55 11.50
C GLY A 114 3.72 -13.30 12.40
N GLY A 115 3.11 -12.22 11.90
CA GLY A 115 2.85 -10.99 12.65
C GLY A 115 1.42 -10.86 13.17
N GLY A 116 0.57 -11.87 12.93
CA GLY A 116 -0.85 -11.86 13.33
C GLY A 116 -1.81 -11.39 12.23
N GLY A 117 -1.31 -10.76 11.16
CA GLY A 117 -2.08 -10.38 9.98
C GLY A 117 -2.28 -11.53 8.98
N LYS A 118 -2.94 -11.25 7.86
CA LYS A 118 -3.25 -12.23 6.79
C LYS A 118 -3.16 -11.59 5.40
N HIS A 119 -2.84 -12.39 4.40
CA HIS A 119 -2.95 -12.00 2.99
C HIS A 119 -4.08 -12.79 2.33
N LEU A 120 -5.06 -12.08 1.76
CA LEU A 120 -6.08 -12.65 0.88
C LEU A 120 -5.62 -12.50 -0.56
N LEU A 121 -5.55 -13.60 -1.32
CA LEU A 121 -5.02 -13.60 -2.68
C LEU A 121 -6.13 -13.71 -3.71
N PHE A 122 -6.24 -12.75 -4.63
CA PHE A 122 -7.26 -12.70 -5.67
C PHE A 122 -6.64 -12.74 -7.06
N ARG A 123 -7.38 -13.24 -8.05
CA ARG A 123 -7.04 -13.12 -9.46
C ARG A 123 -7.14 -11.65 -9.88
N ALA A 124 -6.05 -11.15 -10.46
CA ALA A 124 -6.02 -9.79 -11.00
C ALA A 124 -6.87 -9.72 -12.28
N PRO A 125 -7.58 -8.60 -12.53
CA PRO A 125 -8.22 -8.38 -13.82
C PRO A 125 -7.18 -8.34 -14.95
N THR A 126 -7.54 -8.88 -16.11
CA THR A 126 -6.73 -8.76 -17.33
C THR A 126 -6.82 -7.34 -17.87
N ASP A 127 -5.71 -6.82 -18.40
CA ASP A 127 -5.63 -5.54 -19.12
C ASP A 127 -5.96 -4.27 -18.31
N THR A 128 -6.02 -4.35 -16.97
CA THR A 128 -6.21 -3.20 -16.09
C THR A 128 -4.96 -2.93 -15.26
N GLN A 129 -4.42 -1.72 -15.35
CA GLN A 129 -3.32 -1.30 -14.48
C GLN A 129 -3.86 -0.91 -13.10
N LEU A 130 -3.49 -1.68 -12.08
CA LEU A 130 -3.89 -1.43 -10.69
C LEU A 130 -2.78 -0.73 -9.92
N ARG A 131 -3.11 0.38 -9.26
CA ARG A 131 -2.19 1.07 -8.36
C ARG A 131 -1.95 0.23 -7.10
N GLN A 132 -0.79 0.44 -6.47
CA GLN A 132 -0.45 -0.16 -5.19
C GLN A 132 -0.68 0.86 -4.08
N VAL A 133 -1.95 1.06 -3.70
CA VAL A 133 -2.37 1.97 -2.64
C VAL A 133 -3.20 1.20 -1.59
N PRO A 134 -3.17 1.59 -0.30
CA PRO A 134 -4.00 0.96 0.71
C PRO A 134 -5.49 1.26 0.48
N LEU A 135 -6.36 0.31 0.82
CA LEU A 135 -7.82 0.50 0.78
C LEU A 135 -8.33 1.18 2.04
N ALA A 136 -7.68 0.89 3.18
CA ALA A 136 -7.99 1.47 4.48
C ALA A 136 -6.73 1.41 5.36
N PRO A 137 -6.70 2.11 6.50
CA PRO A 137 -5.65 1.91 7.51
C PRO A 137 -5.52 0.42 7.86
N GLY A 138 -4.30 -0.14 7.82
CA GLY A 138 -4.07 -1.56 8.10
C GLY A 138 -4.54 -2.53 7.01
N VAL A 139 -5.06 -2.04 5.88
CA VAL A 139 -5.46 -2.85 4.71
C VAL A 139 -4.68 -2.37 3.49
N ASP A 140 -3.48 -2.90 3.34
CA ASP A 140 -2.58 -2.64 2.21
C ASP A 140 -2.96 -3.51 1.00
N VAL A 141 -2.58 -3.06 -0.21
CA VAL A 141 -2.70 -3.88 -1.43
C VAL A 141 -1.33 -4.10 -2.04
N ARG A 142 -1.06 -5.31 -2.54
CA ARG A 142 0.12 -5.65 -3.34
C ARG A 142 -0.32 -5.99 -4.77
N THR A 143 0.05 -5.16 -5.73
CA THR A 143 -0.26 -5.31 -7.16
C THR A 143 1.02 -5.25 -8.00
N GLY A 144 1.01 -5.72 -9.25
CA GLY A 144 2.14 -5.56 -10.18
C GLY A 144 3.47 -6.09 -9.60
N ASN A 145 4.42 -5.19 -9.34
CA ASN A 145 5.73 -5.54 -8.76
C ASN A 145 5.68 -5.80 -7.24
N GLY A 146 4.50 -5.79 -6.62
CA GLY A 146 4.29 -6.24 -5.25
C GLY A 146 4.49 -7.75 -5.10
N TYR A 147 4.84 -8.17 -3.90
CA TYR A 147 5.03 -9.59 -3.57
C TYR A 147 4.64 -9.87 -2.12
N VAL A 148 4.41 -11.14 -1.82
CA VAL A 148 4.16 -11.63 -0.46
C VAL A 148 5.07 -12.81 -0.13
N VAL A 149 5.49 -12.92 1.13
CA VAL A 149 6.21 -14.10 1.64
C VAL A 149 5.18 -15.14 2.06
N VAL A 150 5.38 -16.39 1.66
CA VAL A 150 4.39 -17.48 1.77
C VAL A 150 4.95 -18.68 2.55
N PRO A 151 4.09 -19.62 2.97
CA PRO A 151 4.51 -20.81 3.70
C PRO A 151 5.51 -21.65 2.90
N PRO A 152 6.43 -22.37 3.56
CA PRO A 152 6.62 -22.50 5.00
C PRO A 152 7.69 -21.52 5.53
N SER A 153 7.78 -20.33 4.94
CA SER A 153 8.78 -19.30 5.31
C SER A 153 8.70 -18.89 6.78
N ILE A 154 9.79 -18.32 7.28
CA ILE A 154 9.90 -17.83 8.67
C ILE A 154 9.81 -16.30 8.66
N HIS A 155 8.86 -15.75 9.41
CA HIS A 155 8.69 -14.32 9.63
C HIS A 155 9.85 -13.75 10.48
N PRO A 156 10.16 -12.44 10.39
CA PRO A 156 11.12 -11.80 11.31
C PRO A 156 10.88 -12.06 12.80
N SER A 157 9.62 -12.23 13.22
CA SER A 157 9.23 -12.60 14.58
C SER A 157 9.66 -14.03 14.99
N GLY A 158 10.03 -14.88 14.03
CA GLY A 158 10.32 -16.30 14.23
C GLY A 158 9.12 -17.22 14.03
N ALA A 159 7.91 -16.67 13.90
CA ALA A 159 6.72 -17.46 13.55
C ALA A 159 6.76 -17.91 12.08
N VAL A 160 6.12 -19.04 11.79
CA VAL A 160 6.08 -19.63 10.45
C VAL A 160 4.82 -19.16 9.73
N TYR A 161 4.94 -18.71 8.48
CA TYR A 161 3.80 -18.43 7.61
C TYR A 161 3.02 -19.72 7.35
N ARG A 162 1.69 -19.65 7.34
CA ARG A 162 0.82 -20.82 7.10
C ARG A 162 -0.32 -20.44 6.17
N TRP A 163 -0.73 -21.37 5.31
CA TRP A 163 -2.04 -21.25 4.68
C TRP A 163 -3.10 -21.51 5.73
N ASP A 164 -4.21 -20.80 5.63
CA ASP A 164 -5.41 -21.16 6.38
C ASP A 164 -5.84 -22.59 6.04
N ALA A 165 -6.35 -23.32 7.03
CA ALA A 165 -6.61 -24.75 6.91
C ALA A 165 -7.76 -25.08 5.94
N THR A 166 -8.68 -24.14 5.71
CA THR A 166 -9.81 -24.32 4.78
C THR A 166 -9.65 -23.51 3.50
N LEU A 167 -8.68 -22.61 3.43
CA LEU A 167 -8.44 -21.71 2.29
C LEU A 167 -7.02 -21.92 1.71
N HIS A 168 -6.64 -23.17 1.47
CA HIS A 168 -5.36 -23.54 0.87
C HIS A 168 -5.43 -23.44 -0.67
N PRO A 169 -4.40 -22.90 -1.36
CA PRO A 169 -4.39 -22.77 -2.83
C PRO A 169 -4.34 -24.11 -3.60
N ALA A 170 -4.26 -25.23 -2.90
CA ALA A 170 -4.37 -26.58 -3.51
C ALA A 170 -5.82 -27.07 -3.57
N ASP A 171 -6.68 -26.50 -2.72
CA ASP A 171 -8.05 -26.97 -2.50
C ASP A 171 -9.09 -25.91 -2.92
N LEU A 172 -8.66 -24.65 -3.08
CA LEU A 172 -9.50 -23.50 -3.43
C LEU A 172 -8.87 -22.69 -4.57
N ASP A 173 -9.66 -22.42 -5.61
CA ASP A 173 -9.28 -21.51 -6.69
C ASP A 173 -9.21 -20.06 -6.19
N PHE A 174 -8.31 -19.27 -6.77
CA PHE A 174 -8.29 -17.83 -6.54
C PHE A 174 -9.60 -17.19 -7.03
N ALA A 175 -10.30 -16.49 -6.14
CA ALA A 175 -11.47 -15.69 -6.50
C ALA A 175 -11.05 -14.46 -7.33
N ASP A 176 -11.95 -13.96 -8.18
CA ASP A 176 -11.70 -12.71 -8.90
C ASP A 176 -11.69 -11.52 -7.93
N LEU A 177 -10.82 -10.54 -8.19
CA LEU A 177 -10.76 -9.33 -7.37
C LEU A 177 -12.12 -8.59 -7.45
N PRO A 178 -12.78 -8.29 -6.30
CA PRO A 178 -14.07 -7.62 -6.31
C PRO A 178 -14.05 -6.30 -7.08
N GLN A 179 -15.11 -6.04 -7.86
CA GLN A 179 -15.14 -4.92 -8.80
C GLN A 179 -14.94 -3.56 -8.11
N TRP A 180 -15.45 -3.38 -6.90
CA TRP A 180 -15.27 -2.13 -6.15
C TRP A 180 -13.79 -1.85 -5.83
N ILE A 181 -13.00 -2.91 -5.59
CA ILE A 181 -11.54 -2.79 -5.39
C ILE A 181 -10.85 -2.49 -6.71
N VAL A 182 -11.27 -3.15 -7.80
CA VAL A 182 -10.75 -2.84 -9.14
C VAL A 182 -10.98 -1.36 -9.45
N ASP A 183 -12.20 -0.86 -9.23
CA ASP A 183 -12.56 0.52 -9.49
C ASP A 183 -11.71 1.49 -8.65
N GLU A 184 -11.52 1.22 -7.35
CA GLU A 184 -10.70 2.06 -6.46
C GLU A 184 -9.21 2.09 -6.87
N LEU A 185 -8.66 0.94 -7.25
CA LEU A 185 -7.23 0.81 -7.59
C LEU A 185 -6.93 1.24 -9.03
N ALA A 186 -7.89 1.13 -9.94
CA ALA A 186 -7.78 1.56 -11.34
C ALA A 186 -8.09 3.04 -11.54
N ARG A 187 -8.65 3.73 -10.52
CA ARG A 187 -8.77 5.18 -10.54
C ARG A 187 -7.41 5.80 -10.79
N GLU A 188 -7.25 6.45 -11.94
CA GLU A 188 -6.21 7.46 -12.08
C GLU A 188 -6.49 8.53 -11.03
N ASP A 189 -5.45 9.00 -10.31
CA ASP A 189 -5.57 10.27 -9.63
C ASP A 189 -5.92 11.25 -10.73
N ALA A 190 -7.17 11.73 -10.75
CA ALA A 190 -7.58 12.71 -11.74
C ALA A 190 -6.51 13.80 -11.72
N THR A 191 -5.82 13.99 -12.84
CA THR A 191 -4.85 15.06 -12.99
C THR A 191 -5.65 16.33 -12.89
N TYR A 192 -5.80 16.86 -11.68
CA TYR A 192 -6.58 18.06 -11.45
C TYR A 192 -5.76 19.22 -12.00
N THR A 193 -6.36 19.97 -12.92
CA THR A 193 -5.88 21.30 -13.27
C THR A 193 -5.93 22.16 -12.02
N VAL A 194 -4.77 22.67 -11.63
CA VAL A 194 -4.67 23.63 -10.53
C VAL A 194 -5.21 24.95 -11.05
N SER A 195 -6.16 25.55 -10.34
CA SER A 195 -6.64 26.90 -10.67
C SER A 195 -5.48 27.90 -10.60
N ASP A 196 -5.54 28.96 -11.41
CA ASP A 196 -4.65 30.13 -11.32
C ASP A 196 -4.87 30.96 -10.03
N CYS A 197 -5.65 30.44 -9.09
CA CYS A 197 -5.77 30.94 -7.73
C CYS A 197 -4.54 30.60 -6.87
N PRO A 198 -3.90 31.59 -6.24
CA PRO A 198 -2.85 31.32 -5.27
C PRO A 198 -3.35 30.49 -4.08
N ALA A 199 -2.51 29.59 -3.55
CA ALA A 199 -2.86 28.80 -2.37
C ALA A 199 -3.28 29.64 -1.15
N THR A 200 -2.67 30.80 -0.98
CA THR A 200 -3.01 31.78 0.08
C THR A 200 -4.36 32.46 -0.13
N GLU A 201 -4.83 32.51 -1.37
CA GLU A 201 -6.10 33.11 -1.76
C GLU A 201 -7.23 32.09 -1.91
N SER A 202 -6.94 30.80 -1.74
CA SER A 202 -8.00 29.83 -1.51
C SER A 202 -8.74 30.11 -0.19
N TRP A 203 -9.95 29.58 -0.05
CA TRP A 203 -10.72 29.58 1.17
C TRP A 203 -9.92 29.04 2.36
N LEU A 204 -9.22 27.89 2.19
CA LEU A 204 -8.34 27.37 3.23
C LEU A 204 -7.18 28.31 3.51
N GLY A 205 -6.56 28.89 2.49
CA GLY A 205 -5.49 29.88 2.63
C GLY A 205 -5.93 31.07 3.50
N ARG A 206 -7.12 31.63 3.20
CA ARG A 206 -7.72 32.72 3.98
C ARG A 206 -8.09 32.30 5.40
N ALA A 207 -8.62 31.09 5.58
CA ALA A 207 -8.97 30.58 6.90
C ALA A 207 -7.70 30.39 7.76
N PHE A 208 -6.66 29.80 7.21
CA PHE A 208 -5.38 29.63 7.90
C PHE A 208 -4.69 30.98 8.17
N ALA A 209 -4.82 31.96 7.27
CA ALA A 209 -4.35 33.33 7.50
C ALA A 209 -5.06 33.97 8.70
N ALA A 210 -6.39 33.88 8.74
CA ALA A 210 -7.20 34.43 9.83
C ALA A 210 -6.97 33.71 11.17
N ALA A 211 -6.56 32.44 11.14
CA ALA A 211 -6.14 31.69 12.32
C ALA A 211 -4.70 32.00 12.79
N GLY A 212 -3.94 32.79 12.01
CA GLY A 212 -2.52 33.04 12.28
C GLY A 212 -1.63 31.82 12.04
N TRP A 213 -2.04 30.92 11.14
CA TRP A 213 -1.39 29.64 10.87
C TRP A 213 -0.61 29.60 9.55
N LEU A 214 -0.57 30.68 8.77
CA LEU A 214 0.35 30.76 7.63
C LEU A 214 1.78 30.94 8.13
N VAL A 215 2.73 30.19 7.57
CA VAL A 215 4.15 30.25 7.96
C VAL A 215 4.97 30.93 6.86
N ARG A 216 5.02 30.35 5.66
CA ARG A 216 5.77 30.91 4.51
C ARG A 216 5.25 30.38 3.19
N ASN A 217 5.29 31.21 2.15
CA ASN A 217 4.98 30.77 0.79
C ASN A 217 6.14 29.92 0.23
N ILE A 218 5.82 28.90 -0.56
CA ILE A 218 6.78 28.15 -1.37
C ILE A 218 6.76 28.70 -2.79
N ASP A 219 5.58 28.69 -3.40
CA ASP A 219 5.29 29.26 -4.71
C ASP A 219 3.80 29.62 -4.80
N HIS A 220 3.33 29.99 -5.99
CA HIS A 220 1.94 30.36 -6.24
C HIS A 220 0.94 29.26 -5.82
N SER A 221 1.29 28.00 -6.06
CA SER A 221 0.43 26.84 -5.81
C SER A 221 0.57 26.25 -4.40
N ARG A 222 1.52 26.71 -3.58
CA ARG A 222 1.88 26.06 -2.31
C ARG A 222 2.30 27.03 -1.21
N VAL A 223 1.74 26.87 -0.02
CA VAL A 223 2.11 27.62 1.19
C VAL A 223 2.30 26.68 2.38
N VAL A 224 3.41 26.85 3.11
CA VAL A 224 3.65 26.16 4.39
C VAL A 224 2.77 26.76 5.46
N VAL A 225 2.11 25.89 6.22
CA VAL A 225 1.21 26.28 7.32
C VAL A 225 1.53 25.53 8.60
N ARG A 226 1.04 26.04 9.73
CA ARG A 226 1.07 25.32 10.99
C ARG A 226 0.08 24.15 10.91
N CYS A 227 0.53 22.95 11.27
CA CYS A 227 -0.36 21.82 11.50
C CYS A 227 -1.40 22.17 12.58
N PRO A 228 -2.71 21.99 12.32
CA PRO A 228 -3.73 22.22 13.34
C PRO A 228 -3.54 21.34 14.59
N TRP A 229 -2.87 20.20 14.44
CA TRP A 229 -2.54 19.26 15.52
C TRP A 229 -1.08 19.36 15.97
N ALA A 230 -0.45 20.53 15.83
CA ALA A 230 0.95 20.75 16.20
C ALA A 230 1.29 20.31 17.65
N GLU A 231 0.32 20.34 18.55
CA GLU A 231 0.50 19.94 19.96
C GLU A 231 0.63 18.43 20.15
N THR A 232 0.22 17.62 19.18
CA THR A 232 0.35 16.14 19.21
C THR A 232 1.60 15.64 18.50
N HIS A 233 2.49 16.54 18.08
CA HIS A 233 3.74 16.17 17.44
C HIS A 233 4.70 15.52 18.45
N THR A 234 5.21 14.33 18.12
CA THR A 234 6.34 13.69 18.83
C THR A 234 7.70 14.06 18.23
N THR A 235 7.71 14.51 16.97
CA THR A 235 8.89 14.95 16.18
C THR A 235 8.48 16.06 15.21
N GLY A 236 9.44 16.90 14.77
CA GLY A 236 9.21 18.00 13.83
C GLY A 236 9.23 19.38 14.50
N ALA A 237 9.77 20.39 13.81
CA ALA A 237 9.82 21.76 14.31
C ALA A 237 8.61 22.56 13.79
N PRO A 238 7.99 23.45 14.58
CA PRO A 238 6.94 24.33 14.09
C PRO A 238 7.43 25.13 12.87
N GLY A 239 6.74 25.00 11.73
CA GLY A 239 7.06 25.75 10.51
C GLY A 239 8.07 25.08 9.58
N ASP A 240 8.33 23.78 9.75
CA ASP A 240 8.93 22.96 8.69
C ASP A 240 8.00 22.81 7.47
N SER A 241 8.50 22.27 6.35
CA SER A 241 7.69 22.02 5.15
C SER A 241 6.80 20.79 5.25
N SER A 242 6.55 20.25 6.46
CA SER A 242 5.80 19.01 6.67
C SER A 242 4.29 19.23 6.63
N THR A 243 3.81 20.47 6.62
CA THR A 243 2.39 20.81 6.45
C THR A 243 2.21 21.92 5.43
N VAL A 244 1.44 21.65 4.38
CA VAL A 244 1.30 22.51 3.21
C VAL A 244 -0.16 22.65 2.82
N LEU A 245 -0.58 23.87 2.50
CA LEU A 245 -1.78 24.11 1.71
C LEU A 245 -1.40 24.25 0.23
N PHE A 246 -2.20 23.65 -0.63
CA PHE A 246 -2.12 23.78 -2.07
C PHE A 246 -3.24 24.66 -2.61
N ALA A 247 -2.97 25.27 -3.77
CA ALA A 247 -3.95 25.98 -4.57
C ALA A 247 -5.18 25.11 -4.85
N PRO A 248 -6.36 25.75 -5.04
CA PRO A 248 -7.55 25.01 -5.33
C PRO A 248 -7.48 24.37 -6.72
N ARG A 249 -8.31 23.36 -6.91
CA ARG A 249 -8.57 22.77 -8.22
C ARG A 249 -9.41 23.75 -9.05
N GLU A 250 -9.32 23.66 -10.37
CA GLU A 250 -10.20 24.39 -11.28
C GLU A 250 -11.68 24.15 -10.90
N GLY A 251 -12.48 25.23 -10.89
CA GLY A 251 -13.88 25.20 -10.42
C GLY A 251 -14.05 25.12 -8.90
N SER A 252 -12.98 25.22 -8.11
CA SER A 252 -13.03 25.26 -6.65
C SER A 252 -12.32 26.50 -6.09
N ASP A 253 -12.79 26.98 -4.94
CA ASP A 253 -12.08 27.99 -4.13
C ASP A 253 -11.41 27.34 -2.90
N LEU A 254 -11.54 26.03 -2.70
CA LEU A 254 -11.31 25.45 -1.38
C LEU A 254 -9.84 25.43 -0.95
N GLY A 255 -8.95 25.12 -1.88
CA GLY A 255 -7.57 24.71 -1.59
C GLY A 255 -7.50 23.26 -1.12
N TRP A 256 -6.28 22.74 -0.94
CA TRP A 256 -6.07 21.40 -0.41
C TRP A 256 -5.07 21.40 0.74
N PHE A 257 -5.33 20.61 1.78
CA PHE A 257 -4.45 20.49 2.95
C PHE A 257 -3.72 19.15 2.93
N HIS A 258 -2.41 19.19 3.14
CA HIS A 258 -1.59 18.01 3.32
C HIS A 258 -0.68 18.16 4.53
N CYS A 259 -0.52 17.08 5.29
CA CYS A 259 0.43 16.98 6.36
C CYS A 259 1.17 15.64 6.26
N SER A 260 2.50 15.69 6.30
CA SER A 260 3.37 14.52 6.20
C SER A 260 3.67 13.87 7.56
N HIS A 261 3.08 14.35 8.66
CA HIS A 261 3.22 13.73 9.97
C HIS A 261 2.35 12.48 10.09
N GLU A 262 2.88 11.41 10.68
CA GLU A 262 2.21 10.10 10.79
C GLU A 262 0.81 10.19 11.43
N HIS A 263 0.68 10.92 12.55
CA HIS A 263 -0.60 11.08 13.24
C HIS A 263 -1.64 11.92 12.46
N CYS A 264 -1.23 12.58 11.37
CA CYS A 264 -2.11 13.30 10.47
C CYS A 264 -2.52 12.47 9.25
N ARG A 265 -1.92 11.29 9.03
CA ARG A 265 -2.14 10.45 7.83
C ARG A 265 -3.58 10.04 7.62
N HIS A 266 -4.36 9.92 8.71
CA HIS A 266 -5.77 9.54 8.68
C HIS A 266 -6.73 10.74 8.76
N ARG A 267 -6.21 11.97 8.86
CA ARG A 267 -7.04 13.17 8.98
C ARG A 267 -7.57 13.57 7.60
N THR A 268 -8.86 13.85 7.56
CA THR A 268 -9.57 14.30 6.37
C THR A 268 -9.65 15.83 6.33
N TYR A 269 -10.13 16.37 5.20
CA TYR A 269 -10.50 17.78 5.11
C TYR A 269 -11.57 18.18 6.15
N GLY A 270 -12.50 17.28 6.47
CA GLY A 270 -13.52 17.50 7.51
C GLY A 270 -12.90 17.73 8.88
N ASP A 271 -11.83 16.99 9.21
CA ASP A 271 -11.09 17.17 10.46
C ASP A 271 -10.45 18.56 10.54
N VAL A 272 -9.86 19.04 9.44
CA VAL A 272 -9.27 20.39 9.35
C VAL A 272 -10.34 21.46 9.58
N LEU A 273 -11.51 21.32 8.97
CA LEU A 273 -12.63 22.24 9.16
C LEU A 273 -13.16 22.26 10.59
N HIS A 274 -13.10 21.13 11.28
CA HIS A 274 -13.56 21.01 12.65
C HIS A 274 -12.65 21.76 13.63
N VAL A 275 -11.34 21.65 13.45
CA VAL A 275 -10.34 22.28 14.33
C VAL A 275 -10.07 23.74 14.01
N LEU A 276 -10.42 24.20 12.80
CA LEU A 276 -10.30 25.62 12.44
C LEU A 276 -11.19 26.50 13.34
N PRO A 277 -10.63 27.58 13.94
CA PRO A 277 -11.42 28.51 14.75
C PRO A 277 -12.63 29.02 13.98
N VAL A 278 -13.80 29.07 14.64
CA VAL A 278 -15.06 29.55 14.03
C VAL A 278 -14.85 30.92 13.38
N GLN A 279 -14.14 31.83 14.04
CA GLN A 279 -13.87 33.18 13.53
C GLN A 279 -13.03 33.17 12.24
N ALA A 280 -12.08 32.24 12.12
CA ALA A 280 -11.26 32.08 10.93
C ALA A 280 -12.08 31.59 9.73
N ARG A 281 -12.99 30.64 9.97
CA ARG A 281 -13.94 30.14 8.95
C ARG A 281 -14.90 31.24 8.49
N LEU A 282 -15.43 32.03 9.43
CA LEU A 282 -16.29 33.17 9.12
C LEU A 282 -15.55 34.26 8.34
N ALA A 283 -14.29 34.54 8.66
CA ALA A 283 -13.47 35.50 7.92
C ALA A 283 -13.23 35.04 6.47
N ALA A 284 -12.91 33.76 6.27
CA ALA A 284 -12.75 33.17 4.93
C ALA A 284 -14.03 33.26 4.08
N ASN A 285 -15.20 33.05 4.70
CA ASN A 285 -16.50 33.16 4.03
C ASN A 285 -16.85 34.60 3.59
N ARG A 286 -16.45 35.63 4.33
CA ARG A 286 -16.73 37.04 3.97
C ARG A 286 -15.94 37.51 2.75
N LEU A 287 -14.84 36.86 2.45
CA LEU A 287 -13.96 37.17 1.32
C LEU A 287 -14.31 36.33 0.07
N LYS A 288 -15.26 35.41 0.19
CA LYS A 288 -15.82 34.61 -0.91
C LYS A 288 -16.66 35.51 -1.81
N GLY A 289 -16.01 36.22 -2.74
CA GLY A 289 -16.65 37.11 -3.73
C GLY A 289 -16.05 38.51 -3.90
N LEU A 290 -14.89 38.82 -3.30
CA LEU A 290 -14.23 40.14 -3.42
C LEU A 290 -13.07 40.16 -4.42
N ARG A 291 -13.23 39.52 -5.60
CA ARG A 291 -12.18 39.02 -6.53
C ARG A 291 -11.63 37.68 -6.05
N GLY A 292 -12.40 36.62 -6.28
CA GLY A 292 -12.06 35.28 -5.81
C GLY A 292 -11.87 34.32 -6.98
N CYS A 293 -11.18 33.23 -6.67
CA CYS A 293 -10.72 32.13 -7.53
C CYS A 293 -11.79 31.36 -8.35
N LEU A 294 -13.02 31.86 -8.39
CA LEU A 294 -14.18 31.31 -9.10
C LEU A 294 -14.80 32.31 -10.08
N ASP A 295 -14.19 33.50 -10.27
CA ASP A 295 -14.69 34.57 -11.13
C ASP A 295 -14.07 34.52 -12.54
N ASP A 296 -14.14 33.37 -13.22
CA ASP A 296 -14.03 33.22 -14.69
C ASP A 296 -15.13 32.28 -15.22
#